data_AF-A0AA88GJK6-F1
#
_entry.id   AF-A0AA88GJK6-F1
#
_cell.length_a   1.000
_cell.length_b   1.000
_cell.length_c   1.000
_cell.angle_alpha   90.00
_cell.angle_beta   90.00
_cell.angle_gamma   90.00
#
_symmetry.space_group_name_H-M   'P 1'
#
loop_
_entity.id
_entity.type
_entity.pdbx_description
1 polymer ?
#
loop_
_entity_poly.entity_id
_entity_poly.type
_entity_poly.pdbx_seq_one_letter_code
_entity_poly.pdbx_strand_id
1 'polypeptide(L)'
;MKWRIIASTNNNDSLPLYWNPLPPNGVKYMLGTGTTYYNWDQKAMLEVYDDFCVPIFGPLDDKLNRFRCHFLNVNLTSYLISLDESPFPPCCVFGEQVFHPPEPDFLKNMVYNSTGQIMGQPVNWWVLDSDPNDPAEPFGYGFYQKSSSYGEIPAAFWFRTVNGFSIQYFYKFEEKQPDPAVWRLPSICVNAPSCGYL
;
A
#
# COMPACT_ATOMS: atom_id res chain seq x y z
N MET A 1 7.16 7.54 6.34
CA MET A 1 6.71 8.45 5.28
C MET A 1 5.19 8.64 5.37
N LYS A 2 4.66 9.79 4.94
CA LYS A 2 3.21 10.00 4.84
C LYS A 2 2.76 9.74 3.41
N TRP A 3 1.48 9.41 3.22
CA TRP A 3 0.92 9.26 1.88
C TRP A 3 -0.52 9.75 1.77
N ARG A 4 -0.92 10.03 0.52
CA ARG A 4 -2.31 10.20 0.12
C ARG A 4 -2.65 9.09 -0.86
N ILE A 5 -3.75 8.39 -0.63
CA ILE A 5 -4.22 7.34 -1.54
C ILE A 5 -5.41 7.85 -2.33
N ILE A 6 -5.45 7.47 -3.60
CA ILE A 6 -6.61 7.56 -4.47
C ILE A 6 -6.97 6.14 -4.86
N ALA A 7 -8.22 5.75 -4.62
CA ALA A 7 -8.73 4.43 -4.96
C ALA A 7 -9.94 4.58 -5.88
N SER A 8 -9.85 4.09 -7.11
CA SER A 8 -10.94 4.19 -8.10
C SER A 8 -11.98 3.07 -7.94
N THR A 9 -13.21 3.33 -8.35
CA THR A 9 -14.34 2.38 -8.22
C THR A 9 -14.89 1.86 -9.55
N ASN A 10 -14.37 2.33 -10.68
CA ASN A 10 -14.95 2.04 -11.99
C ASN A 10 -13.96 2.09 -13.17
N ASN A 11 -12.64 2.01 -12.94
CA ASN A 11 -11.65 2.12 -14.02
C ASN A 11 -10.62 0.99 -13.97
N ASN A 12 -10.81 0.00 -14.83
CA ASN A 12 -9.89 -1.14 -15.01
C ASN A 12 -9.04 -1.04 -16.29
N ASP A 13 -9.29 -0.04 -17.13
CA ASP A 13 -8.78 -0.02 -18.51
C ASP A 13 -7.37 0.59 -18.62
N SER A 14 -6.89 1.26 -17.56
CA SER A 14 -5.59 1.91 -17.57
C SER A 14 -4.92 1.94 -16.20
N LEU A 15 -3.61 1.67 -16.19
CA LEU A 15 -2.77 1.83 -14.99
C LEU A 15 -2.77 3.30 -14.54
N PRO A 16 -2.71 3.58 -13.22
CA PRO A 16 -2.81 4.95 -12.69
C PRO A 16 -1.51 5.78 -12.83
N LEU A 17 -0.61 5.42 -13.76
CA LEU A 17 0.70 6.06 -13.93
C LEU A 17 0.61 7.53 -14.37
N TYR A 18 -0.50 7.90 -15.03
CA TYR A 18 -0.76 9.24 -15.54
C TYR A 18 -1.67 10.08 -14.63
N TRP A 19 -2.10 9.54 -13.49
CA TRP A 19 -2.90 10.30 -12.53
C TRP A 19 -1.98 11.33 -11.88
N ASN A 20 -2.26 12.62 -12.08
CA ASN A 20 -1.39 13.69 -11.61
C ASN A 20 -2.17 14.97 -11.25
N PRO A 21 -2.59 15.13 -9.98
CA PRO A 21 -2.61 14.13 -8.91
C PRO A 21 -3.92 13.35 -8.86
N LEU A 22 -4.91 13.69 -9.69
CA LEU A 22 -6.24 13.07 -9.68
C LEU A 22 -6.45 12.18 -10.92
N PRO A 23 -7.39 11.23 -10.86
CA PRO A 23 -7.80 10.45 -12.03
C PRO A 23 -8.39 11.33 -13.14
N PRO A 24 -8.44 10.83 -14.39
CA PRO A 24 -9.17 11.48 -15.48
C PRO A 24 -10.66 11.71 -15.18
N ASN A 25 -11.26 12.65 -15.90
CA ASN A 25 -12.70 12.94 -15.78
C ASN A 25 -13.55 11.68 -15.99
N GLY A 26 -14.58 11.51 -15.14
CA GLY A 26 -15.51 10.38 -15.22
C GLY A 26 -15.10 9.16 -14.37
N VAL A 27 -13.85 9.11 -13.88
CA VAL A 27 -13.44 8.10 -12.90
C VAL A 27 -13.96 8.50 -11.52
N LYS A 28 -14.69 7.59 -10.88
CA LYS A 28 -15.14 7.73 -9.50
C LYS A 28 -14.04 7.21 -8.58
N TYR A 29 -13.78 7.91 -7.48
CA TYR A 29 -12.70 7.55 -6.56
C TYR A 29 -12.98 7.96 -5.12
N MET A 30 -12.26 7.33 -4.19
CA MET A 30 -12.12 7.72 -2.80
C MET A 30 -10.72 8.31 -2.56
N LEU A 31 -10.64 9.23 -1.60
CA LEU A 31 -9.39 9.80 -1.13
C LEU A 31 -9.15 9.38 0.31
N GLY A 32 -7.89 9.09 0.62
CA GLY A 32 -7.48 8.76 1.98
C GLY A 32 -6.05 9.21 2.23
N THR A 33 -5.65 9.09 3.47
CA THR A 33 -4.34 9.46 3.97
C THR A 33 -3.82 8.39 4.90
N GLY A 34 -2.51 8.43 5.11
CA GLY A 34 -1.89 7.46 5.97
C GLY A 34 -0.40 7.62 6.09
N THR A 35 0.20 6.59 6.69
CA THR A 35 1.62 6.57 7.06
C THR A 35 2.19 5.19 6.89
N THR A 36 3.34 5.11 6.24
CA THR A 36 4.16 3.90 6.20
C THR A 36 5.38 4.06 7.12
N TYR A 37 5.63 3.04 7.93
CA TYR A 37 6.90 2.81 8.61
C TYR A 37 7.52 1.54 8.05
N TYR A 38 8.83 1.54 7.87
CA TYR A 38 9.56 0.45 7.27
C TYR A 38 10.90 0.24 7.97
N ASN A 39 11.25 -1.02 8.25
CA ASN A 39 12.58 -1.43 8.70
C ASN A 39 12.87 -2.85 8.20
N TRP A 40 13.79 -2.97 7.24
CA TRP A 40 14.18 -4.26 6.68
C TRP A 40 14.97 -5.15 7.65
N ASP A 41 15.86 -4.57 8.45
CA ASP A 41 16.67 -5.34 9.41
C ASP A 41 15.79 -6.11 10.41
N GLN A 42 14.63 -5.54 10.74
CA GLN A 42 13.60 -6.17 11.57
C GLN A 42 12.53 -6.91 10.77
N LYS A 43 12.60 -6.87 9.44
CA LYS A 43 11.57 -7.36 8.50
C LYS A 43 10.18 -6.88 8.91
N ALA A 44 10.09 -5.60 9.25
CA ALA A 44 8.90 -4.98 9.79
C ALA A 44 8.38 -3.85 8.89
N MET A 45 7.05 -3.80 8.75
CA MET A 45 6.36 -2.73 8.05
C MET A 45 5.04 -2.44 8.75
N LEU A 46 4.71 -1.15 8.88
CA LEU A 46 3.42 -0.72 9.39
C LEU A 46 2.81 0.25 8.38
N GLU A 47 1.65 -0.11 7.85
CA GLU A 47 0.81 0.77 7.07
C GLU A 47 -0.37 1.23 7.93
N VAL A 48 -0.50 2.54 8.11
CA VAL A 48 -1.57 3.19 8.86
C VAL A 48 -2.54 3.83 7.87
N TYR A 49 -3.79 3.37 7.87
CA TYR A 49 -4.86 3.90 7.04
C TYR A 49 -5.81 4.76 7.87
N ASP A 50 -5.71 6.09 7.72
CA ASP A 50 -6.36 7.06 8.61
C ASP A 50 -7.82 7.39 8.21
N ASP A 51 -8.25 7.03 6.99
CA ASP A 51 -9.58 7.40 6.46
C ASP A 51 -10.44 6.18 6.08
N PHE A 52 -9.85 5.19 5.41
CA PHE A 52 -10.50 3.94 5.01
C PHE A 52 -9.43 2.86 4.82
N CYS A 53 -9.76 1.60 5.09
CA CYS A 53 -8.79 0.51 5.09
C CYS A 53 -8.35 0.17 3.67
N VAL A 54 -7.26 -0.60 3.54
CA VAL A 54 -6.69 -0.95 2.24
C VAL A 54 -7.79 -1.44 1.25
N PRO A 55 -7.88 -0.84 0.05
CA PRO A 55 -9.00 -1.02 -0.88
C PRO A 55 -8.98 -2.33 -1.68
N ILE A 56 -8.84 -3.48 -1.00
CA ILE A 56 -8.69 -4.81 -1.63
C ILE A 56 -9.81 -5.79 -1.28
N PHE A 57 -10.61 -5.51 -0.24
CA PHE A 57 -11.55 -6.50 0.32
C PHE A 57 -12.87 -6.62 -0.45
N GLY A 58 -13.19 -5.60 -1.24
CA GLY A 58 -14.47 -5.49 -1.94
C GLY A 58 -14.55 -4.19 -2.75
N PRO A 59 -15.67 -3.94 -3.44
CA PRO A 59 -15.97 -2.64 -4.03
C PRO A 59 -15.87 -1.50 -2.99
N LEU A 60 -15.37 -0.31 -3.36
CA LEU A 60 -15.15 0.78 -2.38
C LEU A 60 -16.45 1.48 -1.92
N ASP A 61 -17.52 1.30 -2.68
CA ASP A 61 -18.87 1.68 -2.25
C ASP A 61 -19.44 0.74 -1.19
N ASP A 62 -18.84 -0.44 -1.00
CA ASP A 62 -19.18 -1.36 0.07
C ASP A 62 -18.55 -0.94 1.41
N LYS A 63 -19.18 -1.35 2.51
CA LYS A 63 -18.68 -1.15 3.88
C LYS A 63 -17.38 -1.92 4.15
N LEU A 64 -17.04 -2.90 3.30
CA LEU A 64 -15.87 -3.76 3.45
C LEU A 64 -14.53 -3.03 3.44
N ASN A 65 -14.47 -1.78 2.96
CA ASN A 65 -13.25 -0.96 3.01
C ASN A 65 -13.40 0.29 3.89
N ARG A 66 -14.61 0.60 4.39
CA ARG A 66 -14.97 1.89 5.01
C ARG A 66 -14.79 1.91 6.54
N PHE A 67 -13.60 1.53 6.98
CA PHE A 67 -13.19 1.59 8.38
C PHE A 67 -11.69 1.92 8.43
N ARG A 68 -11.19 2.55 9.48
CA ARG A 68 -9.75 2.80 9.61
C ARG A 68 -9.03 1.55 10.10
N CYS A 69 -7.81 1.33 9.64
CA CYS A 69 -7.06 0.14 9.99
C CYS A 69 -5.55 0.32 9.98
N HIS A 70 -4.85 -0.59 10.64
CA HIS A 70 -3.42 -0.78 10.47
C HIS A 70 -3.13 -2.14 9.84
N PHE A 71 -2.15 -2.19 8.94
CA PHE A 71 -1.48 -3.42 8.54
C PHE A 71 -0.11 -3.47 9.21
N LEU A 72 0.03 -4.34 10.21
CA LEU A 72 1.28 -4.55 10.91
C LEU A 72 1.92 -5.85 10.43
N ASN A 73 3.08 -5.74 9.80
CA ASN A 73 3.93 -6.86 9.42
C ASN A 73 5.07 -6.96 10.42
N VAL A 74 5.08 -8.03 11.21
CA VAL A 74 6.15 -8.36 12.15
C VAL A 74 6.32 -9.87 12.19
N ASN A 75 7.57 -10.34 12.30
CA ASN A 75 7.88 -11.77 12.32
C ASN A 75 7.29 -12.54 11.12
N LEU A 76 7.25 -11.93 9.93
CA LEU A 76 6.69 -12.49 8.70
C LEU A 76 5.17 -12.77 8.74
N THR A 77 4.46 -12.23 9.73
CA THR A 77 2.99 -12.30 9.82
C THR A 77 2.41 -10.92 9.61
N SER A 78 1.36 -10.85 8.79
CA SER A 78 0.58 -9.64 8.53
C SER A 78 -0.68 -9.63 9.36
N TYR A 79 -0.80 -8.65 10.24
CA TYR A 79 -1.98 -8.43 11.06
C TYR A 79 -2.80 -7.27 10.48
N LEU A 80 -4.08 -7.50 10.27
CA LEU A 80 -5.06 -6.44 10.08
C LEU A 80 -5.61 -6.05 11.46
N ILE A 81 -5.47 -4.77 11.82
CA ILE A 81 -5.96 -4.21 13.08
C ILE A 81 -7.02 -3.17 12.74
N SER A 82 -8.27 -3.44 13.15
CA SER A 82 -9.38 -2.51 12.93
C SER A 82 -9.40 -1.44 14.03
N LEU A 83 -9.56 -0.18 13.65
CA LEU A 83 -9.67 0.95 14.60
C LEU A 83 -11.12 1.41 14.81
N ASP A 84 -12.01 0.99 13.92
CA ASP A 84 -13.45 1.26 13.96
C ASP A 84 -14.23 -0.05 13.83
N GLU A 85 -15.57 0.03 13.88
CA GLU A 85 -16.44 -1.09 13.53
C GLU A 85 -16.14 -1.57 12.11
N SER A 86 -15.81 -2.85 11.97
CA SER A 86 -15.41 -3.45 10.70
C SER A 86 -16.05 -4.83 10.54
N PRO A 87 -16.11 -5.37 9.31
CA PRO A 87 -16.57 -6.74 9.08
C PRO A 87 -15.56 -7.80 9.57
N PHE A 88 -14.39 -7.36 10.04
CA PHE A 88 -13.32 -8.22 10.51
C PHE A 88 -13.27 -8.24 12.05
N PRO A 89 -12.63 -9.25 12.65
CA PRO A 89 -12.26 -9.18 14.05
C PRO A 89 -11.41 -7.93 14.34
N PRO A 90 -11.42 -7.39 15.59
CA PRO A 90 -10.64 -6.21 15.96
C PRO A 90 -9.14 -6.34 15.64
N CYS A 91 -8.62 -7.56 15.71
CA CYS A 91 -7.35 -7.94 15.10
C CYS A 91 -7.47 -9.34 14.50
N CYS A 92 -6.94 -9.54 13.31
CA CYS A 92 -6.88 -10.84 12.65
C CYS A 92 -5.57 -11.00 11.86
N VAL A 93 -5.14 -12.24 11.67
CA VAL A 93 -4.03 -12.60 10.78
C VAL A 93 -4.54 -12.55 9.35
N PHE A 94 -4.05 -11.58 8.58
CA PHE A 94 -4.38 -11.43 7.17
C PHE A 94 -3.66 -12.50 6.33
N GLY A 95 -2.42 -12.82 6.70
CA GLY A 95 -1.70 -13.96 6.16
C GLY A 95 -0.26 -14.02 6.63
N GLU A 96 0.42 -15.09 6.27
CA GLU A 96 1.86 -15.26 6.46
C GLU A 96 2.57 -14.96 5.14
N GLN A 97 3.64 -14.16 5.21
CA GLN A 97 4.45 -13.76 4.04
C GLN A 97 3.68 -13.07 2.90
N VAL A 98 2.48 -12.54 3.18
CA VAL A 98 1.75 -11.64 2.27
C VAL A 98 1.99 -10.20 2.70
N PHE A 99 1.85 -9.21 1.81
CA PHE A 99 1.97 -7.78 2.18
C PHE A 99 3.23 -7.44 3.02
N HIS A 100 4.32 -8.19 2.82
CA HIS A 100 5.53 -8.05 3.61
C HIS A 100 6.31 -6.78 3.22
N PRO A 101 7.19 -6.26 4.09
CA PRO A 101 8.11 -5.19 3.70
C PRO A 101 8.86 -5.56 2.40
N PRO A 102 8.95 -4.67 1.42
CA PRO A 102 9.77 -4.91 0.23
C PRO A 102 11.24 -5.05 0.64
N GLU A 103 11.95 -6.02 0.07
CA GLU A 103 13.39 -6.17 0.31
C GLU A 103 14.15 -4.98 -0.30
N PRO A 104 15.30 -4.54 0.24
CA PRO A 104 16.03 -3.39 -0.28
C PRO A 104 16.40 -3.47 -1.78
N ASP A 105 16.50 -4.68 -2.33
CA ASP A 105 16.82 -4.91 -3.74
C ASP A 105 15.66 -5.51 -4.56
N PHE A 106 14.43 -5.41 -4.06
CA PHE A 106 13.22 -5.93 -4.71
C PHE A 106 13.02 -5.44 -6.16
N LEU A 107 13.52 -4.24 -6.49
CA LEU A 107 13.49 -3.69 -7.84
C LEU A 107 14.17 -4.58 -8.89
N LYS A 108 15.12 -5.44 -8.50
CA LYS A 108 15.75 -6.42 -9.41
C LYS A 108 14.74 -7.43 -9.97
N ASN A 109 13.62 -7.63 -9.26
CA ASN A 109 12.54 -8.53 -9.64
C ASN A 109 11.39 -7.79 -10.35
N MET A 110 11.53 -6.48 -10.60
CA MET A 110 10.52 -5.66 -11.26
C MET A 110 10.95 -5.24 -12.66
N VAL A 111 9.98 -4.97 -13.52
CA VAL A 111 10.20 -4.50 -14.89
C VAL A 111 10.11 -2.97 -14.90
N TYR A 112 11.16 -2.32 -15.43
CA TYR A 112 11.06 -0.90 -15.75
C TYR A 112 9.97 -0.68 -16.81
N ASN A 113 9.02 0.19 -16.51
CA ASN A 113 7.88 0.45 -17.38
C ASN A 113 8.04 1.74 -18.19
N SER A 114 8.24 2.87 -17.50
CA SER A 114 8.24 4.19 -18.14
C SER A 114 8.83 5.28 -17.23
N THR A 115 9.06 6.45 -17.82
CA THR A 115 9.26 7.70 -17.06
C THR A 115 7.96 8.50 -17.07
N GLY A 116 7.72 9.26 -16.00
CA GLY A 116 6.56 10.13 -15.87
C GLY A 116 6.83 11.29 -14.94
N GLN A 117 5.75 11.91 -14.47
CA GLN A 117 5.82 12.99 -13.49
C GLN A 117 4.71 12.86 -12.45
N ILE A 118 5.06 13.13 -11.20
CA ILE A 118 4.12 13.28 -10.08
C ILE A 118 4.31 14.69 -9.53
N MET A 119 3.25 15.51 -9.56
CA MET A 119 3.26 16.90 -9.08
C MET A 119 4.41 17.73 -9.67
N GLY A 120 4.73 17.50 -10.94
CA GLY A 120 5.81 18.19 -11.67
C GLY A 120 7.23 17.68 -11.37
N GLN A 121 7.39 16.65 -10.53
CA GLN A 121 8.68 16.01 -10.27
C GLN A 121 8.84 14.76 -11.14
N PRO A 122 10.00 14.55 -11.79
CA PRO A 122 10.24 13.40 -12.64
C PRO A 122 10.35 12.10 -11.82
N VAL A 123 9.71 11.05 -12.32
CA VAL A 123 9.59 9.74 -11.67
C VAL A 123 9.88 8.62 -12.67
N ASN A 124 10.55 7.56 -12.20
CA ASN A 124 10.70 6.30 -12.92
C ASN A 124 9.71 5.27 -12.35
N TRP A 125 8.98 4.59 -13.22
CA TRP A 125 7.99 3.59 -12.87
C TRP A 125 8.54 2.18 -13.08
N TRP A 126 8.39 1.36 -12.05
CA TRP A 126 8.67 -0.06 -12.03
C TRP A 126 7.38 -0.81 -11.76
N VAL A 127 7.14 -1.89 -12.48
CA VAL A 127 5.91 -2.69 -12.36
C VAL A 127 6.28 -4.14 -12.13
N LEU A 128 5.55 -4.81 -11.25
CA LEU A 128 5.58 -6.25 -11.21
C LEU A 128 4.61 -6.72 -12.31
N ASP A 129 5.18 -7.40 -13.28
CA ASP A 129 4.48 -7.98 -14.42
C ASP A 129 4.61 -9.51 -14.28
N SER A 130 3.91 -10.08 -13.30
CA SER A 130 3.72 -11.53 -13.22
C SER A 130 2.29 -11.88 -13.64
N ASP A 131 2.21 -12.98 -14.39
CA ASP A 131 1.02 -13.72 -14.81
C ASP A 131 -0.29 -12.93 -14.97
N PRO A 132 -0.82 -12.71 -16.19
CA PRO A 132 -2.14 -12.11 -16.40
C PRO A 132 -3.30 -12.87 -15.75
N ASN A 133 -3.06 -14.06 -15.19
CA ASN A 133 -4.02 -14.83 -14.43
C ASN A 133 -3.91 -14.64 -12.90
N ASP A 134 -2.93 -13.89 -12.38
CA ASP A 134 -2.82 -13.60 -10.95
C ASP A 134 -3.73 -12.42 -10.56
N PRO A 135 -4.79 -12.66 -9.76
CA PRO A 135 -5.71 -11.60 -9.32
C PRO A 135 -5.06 -10.58 -8.37
N ALA A 136 -3.93 -10.91 -7.74
CA ALA A 136 -3.17 -9.99 -6.88
C ALA A 136 -2.29 -9.01 -7.68
N GLU A 137 -2.19 -9.21 -8.99
CA GLU A 137 -1.38 -8.42 -9.91
C GLU A 137 -2.24 -7.66 -10.95
N PRO A 138 -1.75 -6.53 -11.48
CA PRO A 138 -0.43 -5.95 -11.27
C PRO A 138 -0.37 -4.92 -10.14
N PHE A 139 0.85 -4.66 -9.65
CA PHE A 139 1.20 -3.52 -8.81
C PHE A 139 2.52 -2.88 -9.29
N GLY A 140 2.80 -1.67 -8.84
CA GLY A 140 4.05 -1.01 -9.21
C GLY A 140 4.45 0.14 -8.29
N TYR A 141 5.71 0.51 -8.39
CA TYR A 141 6.34 1.56 -7.60
C TYR A 141 6.88 2.65 -8.52
N GLY A 142 6.67 3.90 -8.11
CA GLY A 142 7.29 5.07 -8.70
C GLY A 142 8.36 5.60 -7.77
N PHE A 143 9.55 5.89 -8.29
CA PHE A 143 10.64 6.52 -7.55
C PHE A 143 11.04 7.83 -8.20
N TYR A 144 11.32 8.85 -7.39
CA TYR A 144 11.85 10.10 -7.91
C TYR A 144 13.21 9.86 -8.57
N GLN A 145 13.50 10.54 -9.68
CA GLN A 145 14.80 10.45 -10.36
C GLN A 145 15.97 11.04 -9.54
N LYS A 146 15.69 11.53 -8.34
CA LYS A 146 16.66 11.93 -7.35
C LYS A 146 16.75 10.84 -6.28
N SER A 147 17.95 10.29 -6.11
CA SER A 147 18.26 9.41 -4.99
C SER A 147 18.66 10.18 -3.74
N SER A 148 18.66 9.47 -2.63
CA SER A 148 19.23 9.92 -1.36
C SER A 148 20.40 9.06 -0.91
N SER A 149 20.92 9.30 0.29
CA SER A 149 21.94 8.47 0.93
C SER A 149 21.54 7.00 1.08
N TYR A 150 20.24 6.70 1.09
CA TYR A 150 19.69 5.36 1.35
C TYR A 150 19.13 4.68 0.09
N GLY A 151 19.29 5.29 -1.09
CA GLY A 151 18.84 4.72 -2.37
C GLY A 151 17.76 5.56 -3.04
N GLU A 152 16.85 4.91 -3.74
CA GLU A 152 15.76 5.58 -4.45
C GLU A 152 14.71 6.12 -3.46
N ILE A 153 14.22 7.34 -3.71
CA ILE A 153 13.19 7.94 -2.86
C ILE A 153 11.81 7.54 -3.42
N PRO A 154 10.96 6.84 -2.65
CA PRO A 154 9.65 6.41 -3.14
C PRO A 154 8.76 7.64 -3.39
N ALA A 155 8.19 7.68 -4.58
CA ALA A 155 7.26 8.71 -5.03
C ALA A 155 5.81 8.22 -4.98
N ALA A 156 5.57 6.97 -5.39
CA ALA A 156 4.25 6.37 -5.32
C ALA A 156 4.30 4.84 -5.29
N PHE A 157 3.20 4.24 -4.83
CA PHE A 157 2.91 2.82 -4.96
C PHE A 157 1.49 2.68 -5.50
N TRP A 158 1.28 1.86 -6.51
CA TRP A 158 -0.05 1.60 -7.06
C TRP A 158 -0.31 0.10 -7.13
N PHE A 159 -1.58 -0.28 -6.99
CA PHE A 159 -2.02 -1.67 -6.99
C PHE A 159 -3.47 -1.77 -7.44
N ARG A 160 -3.89 -2.98 -7.83
CA ARG A 160 -5.27 -3.26 -8.22
C ARG A 160 -6.20 -3.26 -7.00
N THR A 161 -7.38 -2.66 -7.16
CA THR A 161 -8.55 -2.84 -6.28
C THR A 161 -9.53 -3.79 -6.94
N VAL A 162 -10.58 -4.22 -6.25
CA VAL A 162 -11.60 -5.11 -6.84
C VAL A 162 -12.19 -4.56 -8.16
N ASN A 163 -12.44 -3.25 -8.26
CA ASN A 163 -13.09 -2.61 -9.42
C ASN A 163 -12.31 -1.41 -9.97
N GLY A 164 -10.98 -1.46 -9.92
CA GLY A 164 -10.14 -0.40 -10.46
C GLY A 164 -8.69 -0.47 -9.97
N PHE A 165 -8.04 0.68 -9.93
CA PHE A 165 -6.71 0.84 -9.34
C PHE A 165 -6.69 1.79 -8.16
N SER A 166 -5.71 1.59 -7.30
CA SER A 166 -5.30 2.53 -6.26
C SER A 166 -3.90 3.04 -6.51
N ILE A 167 -3.62 4.28 -6.12
CA ILE A 167 -2.29 4.86 -6.08
C ILE A 167 -2.10 5.65 -4.78
N GLN A 168 -1.04 5.32 -4.05
CA GLN A 168 -0.53 6.04 -2.89
C GLN A 168 0.59 6.96 -3.36
N TYR A 169 0.43 8.27 -3.18
CA TYR A 169 1.47 9.27 -3.40
C TYR A 169 2.19 9.56 -2.09
N PHE A 170 3.49 9.27 -2.05
CA PHE A 170 4.33 9.45 -0.87
C PHE A 170 4.85 10.89 -0.76
N TYR A 171 4.87 11.39 0.47
CA TYR A 171 5.45 12.69 0.81
C TYR A 171 6.01 12.66 2.24
N LYS A 172 6.84 13.66 2.58
CA LYS A 172 7.55 13.69 3.88
C LYS A 172 8.28 12.37 4.15
N PHE A 173 9.09 11.94 3.18
CA PHE A 173 10.01 10.84 3.36
C PHE A 173 11.12 11.25 4.32
N GLU A 174 11.45 10.37 5.27
CA GLU A 174 12.46 10.62 6.30
C GLU A 174 13.34 9.38 6.44
N GLU A 175 14.64 9.55 6.27
CA GLU A 175 15.66 8.52 6.46
C GLU A 175 16.01 8.37 7.94
N LYS A 176 15.03 7.93 8.73
CA LYS A 176 15.23 7.68 10.15
C LYS A 176 14.58 6.38 10.57
N GLN A 177 15.21 5.72 11.54
CA GLN A 177 14.63 4.56 12.17
C GLN A 177 13.32 4.94 12.89
N PRO A 178 12.22 4.21 12.65
CA PRO A 178 10.99 4.40 13.41
C PRO A 178 11.18 4.13 14.90
N ASP A 179 10.32 4.71 15.73
CA ASP A 179 10.24 4.36 17.14
C ASP A 179 9.98 2.85 17.28
N PRO A 180 10.79 2.08 18.03
CA PRO A 180 10.58 0.64 18.19
C PRO A 180 9.18 0.25 18.66
N ALA A 181 8.47 1.15 19.35
CA ALA A 181 7.10 0.92 19.79
C ALA A 181 6.10 0.69 18.64
N VAL A 182 6.38 1.17 17.42
CA VAL A 182 5.48 0.96 16.27
C VAL A 182 5.42 -0.50 15.82
N TRP A 183 6.39 -1.32 16.22
CA TRP A 183 6.45 -2.76 15.93
C TRP A 183 5.80 -3.62 17.00
N ARG A 184 5.36 -3.03 18.12
CA ARG A 184 4.80 -3.79 19.23
C ARG A 184 3.45 -4.38 18.83
N LEU A 185 3.38 -5.71 18.81
CA LEU A 185 2.11 -6.42 18.60
C LEU A 185 1.12 -6.06 19.73
N PRO A 186 -0.06 -5.49 19.41
CA PRO A 186 -1.07 -5.20 20.42
C PRO A 186 -1.57 -6.48 21.10
N SER A 187 -2.00 -6.38 22.36
CA SER A 187 -2.50 -7.55 23.11
C SER A 187 -3.71 -8.21 22.46
N ILE A 188 -4.54 -7.43 21.76
CA ILE A 188 -5.68 -7.93 20.99
C ILE A 188 -5.28 -8.88 19.85
N CYS A 189 -4.00 -8.87 19.45
CA CYS A 189 -3.49 -9.66 18.33
C CYS A 189 -2.74 -10.94 18.72
N VAL A 190 -2.47 -11.16 20.02
CA VAL A 190 -1.60 -12.27 20.47
C VAL A 190 -2.15 -13.65 20.08
N ASN A 191 -3.46 -13.80 20.01
CA ASN A 191 -4.15 -15.01 19.52
C ASN A 191 -5.16 -14.63 18.43
N ALA A 192 -4.77 -13.71 17.55
CA ALA A 192 -5.61 -13.24 16.46
C ALA A 192 -6.10 -14.42 15.61
N PRO A 193 -7.41 -14.53 15.33
CA PRO A 193 -7.92 -15.49 14.35
C PRO A 193 -7.47 -15.11 12.94
N SER A 194 -7.64 -16.00 11.96
CA SER A 194 -7.53 -15.62 10.54
C SER A 194 -8.58 -14.57 10.17
N CYS A 195 -8.26 -13.65 9.26
CA CYS A 195 -9.23 -12.71 8.68
C CYS A 195 -10.23 -13.39 7.74
N GLY A 196 -10.03 -14.67 7.38
CA GLY A 196 -10.90 -15.42 6.47
C GLY A 196 -10.73 -15.04 4.99
N TYR A 197 -9.70 -14.25 4.66
CA TYR A 197 -9.34 -13.83 3.32
C TYR A 197 -7.97 -14.40 2.95
N LEU A 198 -7.94 -15.66 2.51
CA LEU A 198 -6.95 -16.30 1.64
C LEU A 198 -7.62 -17.53 1.01
#